data_AF-A0A849ZNI8-F1
#
_entry.id   AF-A0A849ZNI8-F1
#
_cell.length_a   1.000
_cell.length_b   1.000
_cell.length_c   1.000
_cell.angle_alpha   90.00
_cell.angle_beta   90.00
_cell.angle_gamma   90.00
#
_symmetry.space_group_name_H-M   'P 1'
#
loop_
_entity.id
_entity.type
_entity.pdbx_description
1 polymer ?
#
loop_
_entity_poly.entity_id
_entity_poly.type
_entity_poly.pdbx_seq_one_letter_code
_entity_poly.pdbx_strand_id
1 'polypeptide(L)'
;MITRPAAAPRAFTLIELLVVVAVIAILAAIAIPNFLEAQVRAKVSRVKSDQRVLAAAMEAYAVHHGVYPPDQDNNIQHQTERGFLLLTTPIAFITSLYRDPFSPPFDPAMADAMNIAAHYYMASGSDNERENDPAIGTVNAFAIISIGPNQRDDAQGTDSFPFLTNFDVYDPTNGSTSRGEVLRFGGNYRSGTWTLNDLPYGLWSVTDVMPQ
;
A
#
# COMPACT_ATOMS: atom_id res chain seq x y z
N MET A 1 22.46 -68.33 -31.18
CA MET A 1 22.38 -66.97 -30.56
C MET A 1 20.96 -66.47 -30.78
N ILE A 2 20.13 -66.41 -29.72
CA ILE A 2 18.71 -66.02 -29.80
C ILE A 2 18.59 -64.56 -29.34
N THR A 3 18.19 -63.65 -30.22
CA THR A 3 17.93 -62.24 -29.88
C THR A 3 16.48 -62.12 -29.39
N ARG A 4 16.29 -61.68 -28.14
CA ARG A 4 14.94 -61.37 -27.61
C ARG A 4 14.42 -60.10 -28.28
N PRO A 5 13.16 -60.05 -28.74
CA PRO A 5 12.58 -58.83 -29.27
C PRO A 5 12.49 -57.76 -28.17
N ALA A 6 12.94 -56.55 -28.46
CA ALA A 6 12.79 -55.40 -27.58
C ALA A 6 11.29 -55.06 -27.45
N ALA A 7 10.80 -54.90 -26.22
CA ALA A 7 9.41 -54.53 -25.97
C ALA A 7 9.11 -53.14 -26.55
N ALA A 8 8.05 -53.03 -27.35
CA ALA A 8 7.64 -51.77 -27.93
C ALA A 8 7.25 -50.76 -26.82
N PRO A 9 7.68 -49.49 -26.92
CA PRO A 9 7.29 -48.47 -25.96
C PRO A 9 5.76 -48.26 -25.99
N ARG A 10 5.15 -48.18 -24.81
CA ARG A 10 3.70 -47.93 -24.68
C ARG A 10 3.38 -46.53 -25.21
N ALA A 11 2.54 -46.45 -26.23
CA ALA A 11 2.03 -45.19 -26.76
C ALA A 11 0.88 -44.68 -25.87
N PHE A 12 0.92 -43.40 -25.52
CA PHE A 12 -0.11 -42.72 -24.73
C PHE A 12 -1.41 -42.61 -25.53
N THR A 13 -2.55 -42.83 -24.88
CA THR A 13 -3.86 -42.65 -25.51
C THR A 13 -4.35 -41.21 -25.39
N LEU A 14 -5.15 -40.75 -26.36
CA LEU A 14 -5.78 -39.43 -26.29
C LEU A 14 -6.71 -39.29 -25.09
N ILE A 15 -7.36 -40.39 -24.69
CA ILE A 15 -8.27 -40.40 -23.53
C ILE A 15 -7.51 -40.22 -22.21
N GLU A 16 -6.31 -40.82 -22.06
CA GLU A 16 -5.47 -40.62 -20.88
C GLU A 16 -5.04 -39.15 -20.76
N LEU A 17 -4.65 -38.52 -21.87
CA LEU A 17 -4.30 -37.10 -21.87
C LEU A 17 -5.52 -36.22 -21.53
N LEU A 18 -6.70 -36.56 -22.06
CA LEU A 18 -7.94 -35.80 -21.85
C LEU A 18 -8.38 -35.82 -20.38
N VAL A 19 -8.31 -36.98 -19.73
CA VAL A 19 -8.65 -37.08 -18.30
C VAL A 19 -7.68 -36.28 -17.43
N VAL A 20 -6.38 -36.29 -17.77
CA VAL A 20 -5.37 -35.54 -17.02
C VAL A 20 -5.62 -34.04 -17.10
N VAL A 21 -5.85 -33.48 -18.30
CA VAL A 21 -6.12 -32.03 -18.44
C VAL A 21 -7.45 -31.64 -17.81
N ALA A 22 -8.46 -32.51 -17.82
CA ALA A 22 -9.74 -32.27 -17.16
C ALA A 22 -9.57 -32.16 -15.63
N VAL A 23 -8.79 -33.06 -15.01
CA VAL A 23 -8.51 -33.00 -13.57
C VAL A 23 -7.70 -31.74 -13.22
N ILE A 24 -6.67 -31.41 -14.00
CA ILE A 24 -5.87 -30.19 -13.78
C ILE A 24 -6.75 -28.94 -13.89
N ALA A 25 -7.67 -28.88 -14.86
CA ALA A 25 -8.57 -27.74 -15.01
C ALA A 25 -9.49 -27.56 -13.79
N ILE A 26 -10.04 -28.64 -13.24
CA ILE A 26 -10.88 -28.59 -12.03
C ILE A 26 -10.07 -28.10 -10.82
N LEU A 27 -8.86 -28.63 -10.63
CA LEU A 27 -7.97 -28.20 -9.55
C LEU A 27 -7.59 -26.73 -9.70
N ALA A 28 -7.24 -26.29 -10.90
CA ALA A 28 -6.88 -24.90 -11.18
C ALA A 28 -8.04 -23.93 -10.92
N ALA A 29 -9.27 -24.31 -11.30
CA ALA A 29 -10.46 -23.47 -11.09
C ALA A 29 -10.71 -23.14 -9.60
N ILE A 30 -10.39 -24.05 -8.69
CA ILE A 30 -10.53 -23.84 -7.24
C ILE A 30 -9.27 -23.17 -6.66
N ALA A 31 -8.10 -23.57 -7.13
CA ALA A 31 -6.83 -23.12 -6.57
C ALA A 31 -6.49 -21.66 -6.93
N ILE A 32 -6.77 -21.24 -8.16
CA ILE A 32 -6.42 -19.90 -8.66
C ILE A 32 -7.04 -18.77 -7.83
N PRO A 33 -8.37 -18.71 -7.59
CA PRO A 33 -8.95 -17.61 -6.82
C PRO A 33 -8.38 -17.56 -5.38
N ASN A 34 -8.28 -18.71 -4.72
CA ASN A 34 -7.70 -18.81 -3.37
C ASN A 34 -6.24 -18.33 -3.32
N PHE A 35 -5.46 -18.68 -4.35
CA PHE A 35 -4.07 -18.26 -4.47
C PHE A 35 -3.94 -16.75 -4.68
N LEU A 36 -4.80 -16.14 -5.51
CA LEU A 36 -4.82 -14.69 -5.72
C LEU A 36 -5.16 -13.94 -4.43
N GLU A 37 -6.16 -14.39 -3.67
CA GLU A 37 -6.48 -13.78 -2.38
C GLU A 37 -5.34 -13.93 -1.36
N ALA A 38 -4.70 -15.10 -1.32
CA ALA A 38 -3.57 -15.35 -0.43
C ALA A 38 -2.39 -14.41 -0.76
N GLN A 39 -2.13 -14.17 -2.05
CA GLN A 39 -1.15 -13.18 -2.48
C GLN A 39 -1.51 -11.77 -2.02
N VAL A 40 -2.77 -11.34 -2.16
CA VAL A 40 -3.21 -10.02 -1.70
C VAL A 40 -3.03 -9.87 -0.20
N ARG A 41 -3.44 -10.86 0.60
CA ARG A 41 -3.22 -10.85 2.06
C ARG A 41 -1.74 -10.77 2.43
N ALA A 42 -0.87 -11.47 1.70
CA ALA A 42 0.57 -11.40 1.89
C ALA A 42 1.13 -10.00 1.58
N LYS A 43 0.67 -9.37 0.48
CA LYS A 43 1.02 -7.99 0.14
C LYS A 43 0.55 -7.01 1.22
N VAL A 44 -0.69 -7.10 1.69
CA VAL A 44 -1.19 -6.24 2.79
C VAL A 44 -0.37 -6.43 4.07
N SER A 45 0.01 -7.68 4.41
CA SER A 45 0.89 -7.92 5.56
C SER A 45 2.26 -7.26 5.40
N ARG A 46 2.83 -7.25 4.18
CA ARG A 46 4.07 -6.55 3.87
C ARG A 46 3.90 -5.04 4.01
N VAL A 47 2.84 -4.48 3.43
CA VAL A 47 2.47 -3.07 3.57
C VAL A 47 2.45 -2.64 5.03
N LYS A 48 1.73 -3.41 5.86
CA LYS A 48 1.64 -3.13 7.30
C LYS A 48 2.99 -3.18 8.02
N SER A 49 3.91 -4.03 7.56
CA SER A 49 5.26 -4.13 8.11
C SER A 49 6.12 -2.93 7.70
N ASP A 50 6.12 -2.58 6.41
CA ASP A 50 6.91 -1.47 5.88
C ASP A 50 6.47 -0.14 6.51
N GLN A 51 5.16 0.08 6.61
CA GLN A 51 4.57 1.25 7.26
C GLN A 51 4.90 1.36 8.75
N ARG A 52 5.11 0.25 9.48
CA ARG A 52 5.61 0.33 10.88
C ARG A 52 7.02 0.90 10.94
N VAL A 53 7.88 0.48 10.01
CA VAL A 53 9.27 0.98 9.93
C VAL A 53 9.28 2.45 9.53
N LEU A 54 8.52 2.81 8.49
CA LEU A 54 8.38 4.20 8.05
C LEU A 54 7.82 5.08 9.16
N ALA A 55 6.77 4.65 9.88
CA ALA A 55 6.24 5.41 10.99
C ALA A 55 7.27 5.63 12.10
N ALA A 56 8.04 4.61 12.47
CA ALA A 56 9.11 4.79 13.47
C ALA A 56 10.16 5.82 13.02
N ALA A 57 10.47 5.87 11.72
CA ALA A 57 11.38 6.86 11.17
C ALA A 57 10.77 8.27 11.10
N MET A 58 9.47 8.39 10.81
CA MET A 58 8.73 9.65 10.90
C MET A 58 8.76 10.20 12.32
N GLU A 59 8.53 9.35 13.33
CA GLU A 59 8.65 9.75 14.74
C GLU A 59 10.07 10.20 15.09
N ALA A 60 11.09 9.46 14.65
CA ALA A 60 12.49 9.85 14.87
C ALA A 60 12.84 11.18 14.19
N TYR A 61 12.32 11.42 12.99
CA TYR A 61 12.47 12.70 12.29
C TYR A 61 11.81 13.83 13.08
N ALA A 62 10.59 13.64 13.58
CA ALA A 62 9.88 14.64 14.36
C ALA A 62 10.55 14.94 15.70
N VAL A 63 11.15 13.95 16.36
CA VAL A 63 11.98 14.18 17.55
C VAL A 63 13.19 15.07 17.23
N HIS A 64 13.79 14.91 16.04
CA HIS A 64 14.96 15.69 15.63
C HIS A 64 14.60 17.12 15.14
N HIS A 65 13.48 17.29 14.43
CA HIS A 65 13.12 18.54 13.76
C HIS A 65 11.95 19.29 14.40
N GLY A 66 11.25 18.69 15.38
CA GLY A 66 10.07 19.24 16.03
C GLY A 66 8.76 19.13 15.23
N VAL A 67 8.84 18.71 13.97
CA VAL A 67 7.73 18.56 13.02
C VAL A 67 7.96 17.32 12.14
N TYR A 68 6.90 16.74 11.58
CA TYR A 68 7.02 15.69 10.58
C TYR A 68 7.57 16.25 9.25
N PRO A 69 8.15 15.42 8.38
CA PRO A 69 8.51 15.84 7.03
C PRO A 69 7.27 16.32 6.30
N PRO A 70 7.34 17.43 5.53
CA PRO A 70 6.21 17.85 4.70
C PRO A 70 5.91 16.78 3.66
N ASP A 71 4.62 16.57 3.34
CA ASP A 71 4.30 16.03 2.03
C ASP A 71 4.77 17.05 1.00
N GLN A 72 5.30 16.58 -0.11
CA GLN A 72 5.92 17.48 -1.09
C GLN A 72 5.28 17.20 -2.43
N ASP A 73 4.08 17.74 -2.62
CA ASP A 73 3.40 17.84 -3.90
C ASP A 73 4.04 18.94 -4.74
N ASN A 74 5.33 18.82 -5.08
CA ASN A 74 5.97 19.86 -5.88
C ASN A 74 5.62 19.77 -7.37
N ASN A 75 5.07 20.89 -7.84
CA ASN A 75 4.54 21.20 -9.16
C ASN A 75 5.52 20.99 -10.33
N ILE A 76 5.80 19.74 -10.69
CA ILE A 76 6.18 19.34 -12.06
C ILE A 76 5.38 18.10 -12.44
N GLN A 77 4.09 18.32 -12.72
CA GLN A 77 3.18 17.45 -13.46
C GLN A 77 2.93 16.00 -12.98
N HIS A 78 3.63 15.46 -11.97
CA HIS A 78 3.32 14.11 -11.47
C HIS A 78 3.69 13.91 -9.98
N GLN A 79 2.65 13.63 -9.19
CA GLN A 79 2.56 12.87 -7.93
C GLN A 79 3.87 12.25 -7.42
N THR A 80 4.69 13.01 -6.70
CA THR A 80 5.90 12.43 -6.10
C THR A 80 6.14 12.93 -4.69
N GLU A 81 5.93 12.05 -3.73
CA GLU A 81 5.91 12.34 -2.30
C GLU A 81 7.32 12.32 -1.72
N ARG A 82 8.01 13.44 -1.92
CA ARG A 82 9.42 13.58 -1.54
C ARG A 82 9.64 13.65 -0.03
N GLY A 83 8.59 13.68 0.80
CA GLY A 83 8.74 13.73 2.25
C GLY A 83 9.50 12.52 2.82
N PHE A 84 9.35 11.32 2.25
CA PHE A 84 10.15 10.16 2.68
C PHE A 84 11.63 10.26 2.30
N LEU A 85 12.00 11.06 1.29
CA LEU A 85 13.40 11.28 0.94
C LEU A 85 14.17 11.96 2.09
N LEU A 86 13.48 12.82 2.84
CA LEU A 86 14.03 13.49 4.03
C LEU A 86 14.32 12.51 5.18
N LEU A 87 13.76 11.30 5.14
CA LEU A 87 14.11 10.23 6.08
C LEU A 87 15.42 9.51 5.73
N THR A 88 15.95 9.71 4.53
CA THR A 88 17.19 9.06 4.08
C THR A 88 18.37 10.03 4.02
N THR A 89 18.12 11.31 3.77
CA THR A 89 19.16 12.33 3.59
C THR A 89 18.68 13.68 4.13
N PRO A 90 19.56 14.51 4.72
CA PRO A 90 20.99 14.30 4.97
C PRO A 90 21.28 13.44 6.22
N ILE A 91 20.31 13.28 7.13
CA ILE A 91 20.38 12.36 8.27
C ILE A 91 19.49 11.16 7.95
N ALA A 92 20.06 9.95 7.97
CA ALA A 92 19.34 8.74 7.65
C ALA A 92 18.61 8.18 8.88
N PHE A 93 17.28 8.32 8.89
CA PHE A 93 16.35 7.62 9.79
C PHE A 93 15.95 6.23 9.25
N ILE A 94 16.02 6.05 7.93
CA ILE A 94 15.94 4.76 7.23
C ILE A 94 17.07 4.63 6.21
N THR A 95 17.47 3.39 5.90
CA THR A 95 18.57 3.10 4.97
C THR A 95 18.17 3.13 3.50
N SER A 96 16.88 2.96 3.20
CA SER A 96 16.34 2.93 1.85
C SER A 96 14.83 3.14 1.88
N LEU A 97 14.27 3.65 0.79
CA LEU A 97 12.82 3.77 0.63
C LEU A 97 12.19 2.39 0.35
N TYR A 98 11.00 2.17 0.92
CA TYR A 98 10.23 0.95 0.70
C TYR A 98 9.27 1.13 -0.48
N ARG A 99 9.28 0.16 -1.39
CA ARG A 99 8.35 0.10 -2.54
C ARG A 99 7.02 -0.50 -2.09
N ASP A 100 5.92 0.14 -2.45
CA ASP A 100 4.58 -0.41 -2.24
C ASP A 100 4.40 -1.66 -3.13
N PRO A 101 4.10 -2.85 -2.57
CA PRO A 101 3.85 -4.07 -3.34
C PRO A 101 2.58 -4.04 -4.21
N PHE A 102 1.71 -3.06 -4.03
CA PHE A 102 0.54 -2.80 -4.88
C PHE A 102 0.83 -1.79 -5.99
N SER A 103 1.88 -0.98 -5.88
CA SER A 103 2.26 -0.03 -6.93
C SER A 103 2.61 -0.76 -8.25
N PRO A 104 2.19 -0.22 -9.40
CA PRO A 104 2.48 -0.83 -10.70
C PRO A 104 3.99 -0.97 -10.94
N PRO A 105 4.41 -1.93 -11.79
CA PRO A 105 5.82 -2.06 -12.19
C PRO A 105 6.35 -0.75 -12.75
N PHE A 106 7.63 -0.47 -12.49
CA PHE A 106 8.31 0.70 -13.04
C PHE A 106 8.23 0.72 -14.56
N ASP A 107 7.62 1.77 -15.12
CA ASP A 107 7.71 2.10 -16.55
C ASP A 107 8.87 3.10 -16.76
N PRO A 108 9.96 2.70 -17.45
CA PRO A 108 11.07 3.60 -17.78
C PRO A 108 10.64 4.82 -18.61
N ALA A 109 9.51 4.76 -19.31
CA ALA A 109 8.97 5.89 -20.07
C ALA A 109 8.39 6.99 -19.17
N MET A 110 8.17 6.70 -17.87
CA MET A 110 7.67 7.65 -16.87
C MET A 110 8.71 7.92 -15.76
N ALA A 111 10.00 7.73 -16.06
CA ALA A 111 11.08 7.63 -15.08
C ALA A 111 11.28 8.83 -14.14
N ASP A 112 10.89 10.05 -14.51
CA ASP A 112 11.01 11.23 -13.62
C ASP A 112 9.81 11.39 -12.66
N ALA A 113 8.66 10.82 -13.02
CA ALA A 113 7.41 10.91 -12.28
C ALA A 113 7.10 9.65 -11.45
N MET A 114 7.47 8.48 -11.97
CA MET A 114 6.94 7.20 -11.50
C MET A 114 7.95 6.36 -10.72
N ASN A 115 9.21 6.79 -10.66
CA ASN A 115 10.21 6.16 -9.80
C ASN A 115 9.97 6.46 -8.30
N ILE A 116 9.26 7.55 -8.00
CA ILE A 116 8.83 7.90 -6.63
C ILE A 116 7.42 7.37 -6.35
N ALA A 117 6.48 7.37 -7.32
CA ALA A 117 5.14 6.73 -7.21
C ALA A 117 5.16 5.20 -6.99
N ALA A 118 6.34 4.59 -7.09
CA ALA A 118 6.61 3.23 -6.67
C ALA A 118 6.52 3.03 -5.14
N HIS A 119 6.68 4.09 -4.37
CA HIS A 119 6.80 4.04 -2.92
C HIS A 119 5.45 4.29 -2.25
N TYR A 120 5.43 4.19 -0.92
CA TYR A 120 4.24 4.53 -0.16
C TYR A 120 3.93 6.02 -0.30
N TYR A 121 2.64 6.29 -0.20
CA TYR A 121 2.10 7.62 -0.17
C TYR A 121 2.22 8.24 1.22
N MET A 122 2.38 9.56 1.33
CA MET A 122 2.40 10.26 2.61
C MET A 122 1.64 11.56 2.60
N ALA A 123 0.95 11.77 3.71
CA ALA A 123 0.25 12.98 4.06
C ALA A 123 0.86 13.50 5.36
N SER A 124 1.08 14.81 5.49
CA SER A 124 1.73 15.34 6.69
C SER A 124 1.23 16.71 7.07
N GLY A 125 0.61 16.84 8.24
CA GLY A 125 -0.01 18.08 8.73
C GLY A 125 0.96 19.26 8.99
N SER A 126 2.25 19.07 8.69
CA SER A 126 3.22 20.15 8.51
C SER A 126 3.06 20.90 7.18
N ASP A 127 2.23 20.39 6.27
CA ASP A 127 1.86 21.00 5.01
C ASP A 127 0.93 22.21 5.26
N ASN A 128 1.43 23.40 4.97
CA ASN A 128 0.72 24.66 5.26
C ASN A 128 -0.43 24.95 4.27
N GLU A 129 -0.97 23.96 3.54
CA GLU A 129 -2.06 24.23 2.58
C GLU A 129 -3.34 24.73 3.26
N ARG A 130 -3.43 24.60 4.60
CA ARG A 130 -4.50 25.19 5.40
C ARG A 130 -4.02 26.07 6.57
N GLU A 131 -2.87 26.74 6.41
CA GLU A 131 -2.42 27.84 7.30
C GLU A 131 -3.40 29.04 7.35
N ASN A 132 -4.55 28.96 6.66
CA ASN A 132 -5.63 29.96 6.68
C ASN A 132 -6.83 29.60 7.59
N ASP A 133 -6.85 28.43 8.25
CA ASP A 133 -7.92 28.07 9.19
C ASP A 133 -7.41 28.12 10.65
N PRO A 134 -7.47 29.28 11.33
CA PRO A 134 -6.94 29.45 12.69
C PRO A 134 -7.66 28.60 13.76
N ALA A 135 -8.73 27.88 13.41
CA ALA A 135 -9.37 26.91 14.28
C ALA A 135 -8.61 25.57 14.37
N ILE A 136 -7.73 25.30 13.40
CA ILE A 136 -6.93 24.09 13.30
C ILE A 136 -5.50 24.48 13.68
N GLY A 137 -5.15 24.39 14.97
CA GLY A 137 -3.79 24.71 15.44
C GLY A 137 -2.70 23.86 14.77
N THR A 138 -1.42 24.11 15.07
CA THR A 138 -0.28 23.38 14.48
C THR A 138 -0.46 21.86 14.61
N VAL A 139 -0.60 21.18 13.48
CA VAL A 139 -0.84 19.74 13.44
C VAL A 139 0.46 18.98 13.21
N ASN A 140 1.00 18.39 14.27
CA ASN A 140 2.08 17.41 14.14
C ASN A 140 1.47 16.02 13.92
N ALA A 141 1.14 15.70 12.68
CA ALA A 141 0.57 14.40 12.30
C ALA A 141 1.05 13.93 10.93
N PHE A 142 0.97 12.63 10.68
CA PHE A 142 1.18 12.06 9.35
C PHE A 142 0.26 10.88 9.06
N ALA A 143 0.05 10.61 7.78
CA ALA A 143 -0.47 9.34 7.30
C ALA A 143 0.51 8.72 6.29
N ILE A 144 0.56 7.40 6.29
CA ILE A 144 1.27 6.60 5.28
C ILE A 144 0.23 5.78 4.56
N ILE A 145 0.21 5.89 3.24
CA ILE A 145 -0.87 5.44 2.38
C ILE A 145 -0.31 4.42 1.38
N SER A 146 -1.10 3.41 1.07
CA SER A 146 -0.82 2.43 0.04
C SER A 146 -2.07 2.28 -0.81
N ILE A 147 -1.92 2.32 -2.13
CA ILE A 147 -3.02 2.27 -3.11
C ILE A 147 -3.82 0.97 -3.08
N GLY A 148 -3.41 0.00 -2.25
CA GLY A 148 -4.20 -1.17 -1.96
C GLY A 148 -4.45 -2.10 -3.17
N PRO A 149 -5.32 -3.11 -3.00
CA PRO A 149 -5.52 -4.18 -3.99
C PRO A 149 -6.11 -3.72 -5.32
N ASN A 150 -6.89 -2.63 -5.34
CA ASN A 150 -7.50 -2.09 -6.55
C ASN A 150 -6.53 -1.23 -7.38
N GLN A 151 -5.35 -0.89 -6.83
CA GLN A 151 -4.31 -0.08 -7.46
C GLN A 151 -4.84 1.27 -7.96
N ARG A 152 -5.90 1.77 -7.32
CA ARG A 152 -6.41 3.12 -7.57
C ARG A 152 -6.00 3.95 -6.39
N ASP A 153 -5.48 5.13 -6.72
CA ASP A 153 -5.23 6.16 -5.75
C ASP A 153 -6.56 6.89 -5.54
N ASP A 154 -7.29 6.41 -4.54
CA ASP A 154 -8.60 6.93 -4.15
C ASP A 154 -8.46 8.04 -3.08
N ALA A 155 -7.23 8.29 -2.58
CA ALA A 155 -6.88 9.39 -1.67
C ALA A 155 -6.49 10.71 -2.35
N GLN A 156 -6.38 10.77 -3.69
CA GLN A 156 -5.98 12.00 -4.41
C GLN A 156 -6.74 13.25 -3.94
N GLY A 157 -6.00 14.25 -3.48
CA GLY A 157 -6.52 15.55 -3.04
C GLY A 157 -7.23 15.52 -1.68
N THR A 158 -7.09 14.44 -0.92
CA THR A 158 -7.57 14.29 0.46
C THR A 158 -6.46 13.91 1.46
N ASP A 159 -5.23 13.95 0.97
CA ASP A 159 -3.95 13.85 1.67
C ASP A 159 -3.61 15.10 2.50
N SER A 160 -4.19 16.27 2.20
CA SER A 160 -4.05 17.45 3.07
C SER A 160 -4.82 17.31 4.40
N PHE A 161 -4.31 17.93 5.47
CA PHE A 161 -4.97 17.89 6.76
C PHE A 161 -6.33 18.67 6.79
N PRO A 162 -7.39 18.16 7.47
CA PRO A 162 -7.48 16.88 8.16
C PRO A 162 -7.55 15.72 7.17
N PHE A 163 -6.64 14.76 7.33
CA PHE A 163 -6.66 13.50 6.58
C PHE A 163 -8.05 12.86 6.77
N LEU A 164 -8.59 12.18 5.75
CA LEU A 164 -9.88 11.43 5.80
C LEU A 164 -11.14 12.20 5.40
N THR A 165 -11.10 13.13 4.46
CA THR A 165 -12.36 13.74 3.98
C THR A 165 -13.13 12.85 2.99
N ASN A 166 -12.46 11.98 2.20
CA ASN A 166 -13.16 11.09 1.25
C ASN A 166 -12.28 9.97 0.64
N PHE A 167 -12.05 8.82 1.33
CA PHE A 167 -11.37 7.66 0.73
C PHE A 167 -11.88 6.30 1.23
N ASP A 168 -11.73 5.27 0.39
CA ASP A 168 -12.06 3.88 0.73
C ASP A 168 -10.91 3.24 1.52
N VAL A 169 -11.18 2.51 2.60
CA VAL A 169 -10.15 1.80 3.40
C VAL A 169 -10.21 0.29 3.15
N TYR A 170 -9.03 -0.34 3.12
CA TYR A 170 -8.89 -1.77 2.85
C TYR A 170 -9.75 -2.60 3.82
N ASP A 171 -10.60 -3.43 3.23
CA ASP A 171 -11.48 -4.35 3.94
C ASP A 171 -10.93 -5.79 3.79
N PRO A 172 -10.49 -6.43 4.89
CA PRO A 172 -10.01 -7.80 4.88
C PRO A 172 -11.03 -8.82 4.36
N THR A 173 -12.34 -8.56 4.51
CA THR A 173 -13.41 -9.46 4.05
C THR A 173 -13.60 -9.41 2.54
N ASN A 174 -13.22 -8.29 1.92
CA ASN A 174 -13.27 -8.08 0.48
C ASN A 174 -11.92 -8.32 -0.22
N GLY A 175 -10.88 -8.76 0.51
CA GLY A 175 -9.67 -9.35 -0.06
C GLY A 175 -9.11 -8.64 -1.30
N SER A 176 -9.06 -9.34 -2.43
CA SER A 176 -8.56 -8.82 -3.72
C SER A 176 -9.51 -7.87 -4.44
N THR A 177 -10.78 -7.78 -4.03
CA THR A 177 -11.78 -6.87 -4.60
C THR A 177 -11.99 -5.62 -3.75
N SER A 178 -11.26 -5.51 -2.63
CA SER A 178 -11.30 -4.31 -1.80
C SER A 178 -10.86 -3.10 -2.61
N ARG A 179 -11.72 -2.09 -2.61
CA ARG A 179 -11.48 -0.78 -3.22
C ARG A 179 -10.62 0.13 -2.36
N GLY A 180 -10.24 -0.33 -1.16
CA GLY A 180 -9.70 0.55 -0.17
C GLY A 180 -8.19 0.47 -0.03
N GLU A 181 -7.63 1.59 0.37
CA GLU A 181 -6.22 1.81 0.63
C GLU A 181 -5.80 1.24 1.99
N VAL A 182 -4.52 0.93 2.14
CA VAL A 182 -3.97 0.49 3.43
C VAL A 182 -3.26 1.66 4.09
N LEU A 183 -3.80 2.13 5.21
CA LEU A 183 -3.42 3.39 5.82
C LEU A 183 -2.81 3.19 7.20
N ARG A 184 -1.86 4.04 7.55
CA ARG A 184 -1.31 4.14 8.90
C ARG A 184 -1.17 5.59 9.32
N PHE A 185 -1.68 5.92 10.50
CA PHE A 185 -1.58 7.27 11.07
C PHE A 185 -0.54 7.35 12.20
N GLY A 186 -0.02 8.55 12.45
CA GLY A 186 0.96 8.82 13.50
C GLY A 186 0.99 10.28 13.96
N GLY A 187 1.80 10.55 14.97
CA GLY A 187 1.85 11.83 15.66
C GLY A 187 0.66 12.14 16.56
N ASN A 188 0.34 13.42 16.71
CA ASN A 188 -0.72 13.92 17.59
C ASN A 188 -2.13 13.70 17.03
N TYR A 189 -2.23 13.05 15.86
CA TYR A 189 -3.47 12.65 15.23
C TYR A 189 -3.53 11.13 15.14
N ARG A 190 -4.46 10.52 15.91
CA ARG A 190 -4.85 9.11 15.76
C ARG A 190 -3.62 8.16 15.70
N SER A 191 -2.65 8.38 16.60
CA SER A 191 -1.33 7.73 16.59
C SER A 191 -1.40 6.20 16.56
N GLY A 192 -0.69 5.58 15.62
CA GLY A 192 -0.39 4.14 15.63
C GLY A 192 -1.53 3.24 15.16
N THR A 193 -2.67 3.79 14.76
CA THR A 193 -3.82 2.99 14.34
C THR A 193 -3.89 2.78 12.83
N TRP A 194 -4.43 1.61 12.47
CA TRP A 194 -4.81 1.20 11.12
C TRP A 194 -6.29 1.50 10.83
N THR A 195 -7.03 1.86 11.87
CA THR A 195 -8.47 2.00 11.99
C THR A 195 -8.78 3.16 12.95
N LEU A 196 -9.97 3.75 12.88
CA LEU A 196 -10.42 4.70 13.92
C LEU A 196 -10.90 3.91 15.13
N ASN A 197 -10.13 3.84 16.23
CA ASN A 197 -10.57 3.20 17.49
C ASN A 197 -11.25 1.83 17.30
N ASP A 198 -10.66 0.93 16.49
CA ASP A 198 -11.21 -0.39 16.16
C ASP A 198 -12.57 -0.40 15.41
N LEU A 199 -13.04 0.74 14.89
CA LEU A 199 -14.27 0.83 14.08
C LEU A 199 -14.00 0.73 12.58
N PRO A 200 -14.80 -0.05 11.82
CA PRO A 200 -14.76 -0.10 10.36
C PRO A 200 -15.30 1.21 9.73
N TYR A 201 -14.98 1.43 8.45
CA TYR A 201 -15.40 2.60 7.67
C TYR A 201 -16.92 2.65 7.45
N GLY A 202 -17.51 3.85 7.51
CA GLY A 202 -18.95 4.11 7.33
C GLY A 202 -19.67 4.71 8.56
N LEU A 203 -18.99 4.83 9.70
CA LEU A 203 -19.53 5.40 10.96
C LEU A 203 -18.77 6.66 11.42
N TRP A 204 -17.96 7.25 10.55
CA TRP A 204 -17.03 8.32 10.92
C TRP A 204 -17.67 9.69 10.69
N SER A 205 -17.67 10.56 11.70
CA SER A 205 -18.06 11.97 11.56
C SER A 205 -16.85 12.89 11.69
N VAL A 206 -16.88 14.06 11.05
CA VAL A 206 -15.86 15.12 11.18
C VAL A 206 -15.65 15.53 12.66
N THR A 207 -16.67 15.34 13.50
CA THR A 207 -16.62 15.61 14.94
C THR A 207 -15.81 14.58 15.75
N ASP A 208 -15.51 13.40 15.21
CA ASP A 208 -14.66 12.38 15.86
C ASP A 208 -13.15 12.65 15.63
N VAL A 209 -12.80 13.73 14.95
CA VAL A 209 -11.50 13.97 14.30
C VAL A 209 -10.62 14.98 15.05
N MET A 210 -11.20 15.83 15.90
CA MET A 210 -10.47 16.88 16.63
C MET A 210 -10.28 16.49 18.11
N PRO A 211 -9.11 16.73 18.73
CA PRO A 211 -9.01 16.69 20.19
C PRO A 211 -9.85 17.84 20.79
N GLN A 212 -10.57 17.54 21.87
CA GLN A 212 -11.21 18.56 22.72
C GLN A 212 -10.16 19.37 23.47
#